data_AF-A0A5C8WS78-F1
#
_entry.id   AF-A0A5C8WS78-F1
#
_cell.length_a   1.000
_cell.length_b   1.000
_cell.length_c   1.000
_cell.angle_alpha   90.00
_cell.angle_beta   90.00
_cell.angle_gamma   90.00
#
_symmetry.space_group_name_H-M   'P 1'
#
loop_
_entity.id
_entity.type
_entity.pdbx_description
1 polymer ?
#
loop_
_entity_poly.entity_id
_entity_poly.type
_entity_poly.pdbx_seq_one_letter_code
_entity_poly.pdbx_strand_id
1 'polypeptide(L)'
;MALQPIIIKKVKKAAHGHHGGAWKIAYADFVTAMMAFFLLMWLISMTTQEQKAGLAEYFAPAALSPATSGAGGMLYGTSLDTSGNKPSTPREKATGSAEQDERARPTSAGGASDLDASRPAASVQPNYSAMASLRQALQKMPDIAELSRNIVIEPTKEGVNVSLVDDDGRSMFREGSVDPHERTRRVLEALAPALRRLPNRLSITGYTSATRPGSARAGEPWNLTAGRALAVREILSGAGVPNENFASVVGRADTEPVFPDNPYIAPNRRVTVTLLNASPATPPNILR
;
A
#
# COMPACT_ATOMS: atom_id res chain seq x y z
N MET A 1 -85.00 51.77 31.74
CA MET A 1 -84.59 51.32 30.39
C MET A 1 -83.08 51.09 30.42
N ALA A 2 -82.62 49.85 30.54
CA ALA A 2 -81.19 49.53 30.59
C ALA A 2 -80.73 49.08 29.19
N LEU A 3 -79.81 49.84 28.59
CA LEU A 3 -79.20 49.54 27.29
C LEU A 3 -78.18 48.40 27.48
N GLN A 4 -78.38 47.28 26.78
CA GLN A 4 -77.42 46.17 26.81
C GLN A 4 -76.21 46.47 25.91
N PRO A 5 -74.97 46.21 26.38
CA PRO A 5 -73.77 46.51 25.61
C PRO A 5 -73.57 45.48 24.48
N ILE A 6 -73.35 45.98 23.26
CA ILE A 6 -73.04 45.16 22.09
C ILE A 6 -71.55 44.82 22.09
N ILE A 7 -71.22 43.53 22.14
CA ILE A 7 -69.83 43.03 22.07
C ILE A 7 -69.56 42.54 20.65
N ILE A 8 -68.63 43.21 19.94
CA ILE A 8 -68.20 42.80 18.60
C ILE A 8 -66.95 41.93 18.72
N LYS A 9 -67.08 40.62 18.46
CA LYS A 9 -65.95 39.68 18.41
C LYS A 9 -65.32 39.68 17.00
N LYS A 10 -64.19 40.38 16.83
CA LYS A 10 -63.39 40.28 15.61
C LYS A 10 -62.58 38.98 15.62
N VAL A 11 -62.94 38.04 14.75
CA VAL A 11 -62.16 36.81 14.53
C VAL A 11 -61.11 37.09 13.45
N LYS A 12 -59.83 37.14 13.83
CA LYS A 12 -58.73 37.06 12.86
C LYS A 12 -58.60 35.61 12.41
N LYS A 13 -58.98 35.32 11.16
CA LYS A 13 -58.62 34.04 10.53
C LYS A 13 -57.13 34.09 10.21
N ALA A 14 -56.33 33.36 10.97
CA ALA A 14 -54.97 33.05 10.56
C ALA A 14 -55.04 32.04 9.41
N ALA A 15 -54.57 32.43 8.22
CA ALA A 15 -54.36 31.48 7.15
C ALA A 15 -53.27 30.50 7.61
N HIS A 16 -53.58 29.20 7.63
CA HIS A 16 -52.59 28.17 7.90
C HIS A 16 -51.50 28.26 6.83
N GLY A 17 -50.30 28.68 7.23
CA GLY A 17 -49.12 28.61 6.39
C GLY A 17 -48.91 27.17 5.93
N HIS A 18 -48.52 26.99 4.67
CA HIS A 18 -48.25 25.71 4.02
C HIS A 18 -47.06 24.96 4.66
N HIS A 19 -47.19 24.49 5.91
CA HIS A 19 -46.12 23.82 6.64
C HIS A 19 -46.10 22.29 6.45
N GLY A 20 -46.97 21.73 5.61
CA GLY A 20 -47.09 20.28 5.38
C GLY A 20 -46.14 19.68 4.32
N GLY A 21 -45.29 20.48 3.68
CA GLY A 21 -44.42 20.06 2.57
C GLY A 21 -42.93 19.90 2.91
N ALA A 22 -42.45 20.60 3.95
CA ALA A 22 -41.02 20.64 4.27
C ALA A 22 -40.42 19.27 4.63
N TRP A 23 -41.18 18.44 5.36
CA TRP A 23 -40.74 17.09 5.72
C TRP A 23 -40.64 16.13 4.53
N LYS A 24 -41.47 16.33 3.49
CA LYS A 24 -41.42 15.54 2.25
C LYS A 24 -40.18 15.87 1.42
N ILE A 25 -39.73 17.12 1.47
CA ILE A 25 -38.51 17.59 0.81
C ILE A 25 -37.30 16.97 1.50
N ALA A 26 -37.26 16.98 2.85
CA ALA A 26 -36.19 16.33 3.60
C ALA A 26 -36.16 14.80 3.39
N TYR A 27 -37.32 14.15 3.30
CA TYR A 27 -37.40 12.72 2.99
C TYR A 27 -36.94 12.41 1.55
N ALA A 28 -37.35 13.22 0.57
CA ALA A 28 -36.90 13.06 -0.81
C ALA A 28 -35.38 13.22 -0.94
N ASP A 29 -34.80 14.22 -0.26
CA ASP A 29 -33.36 14.47 -0.23
C ASP A 29 -32.59 13.27 0.38
N PHE A 30 -33.08 12.74 1.50
CA PHE A 30 -32.51 11.55 2.13
C PHE A 30 -32.53 10.32 1.21
N VAL A 31 -33.65 10.06 0.53
CA VAL A 31 -33.76 8.95 -0.42
C VAL A 31 -32.82 9.14 -1.61
N THR A 32 -32.66 10.37 -2.12
CA THR A 32 -31.72 10.64 -3.21
C THR A 32 -30.26 10.49 -2.79
N ALA A 33 -29.90 10.89 -1.57
CA ALA A 33 -28.57 10.68 -1.02
C ALA A 33 -28.25 9.18 -0.88
N MET A 34 -29.22 8.39 -0.39
CA MET A 34 -29.09 6.94 -0.27
C MET A 34 -29.01 6.25 -1.64
N MET A 35 -29.78 6.71 -2.62
CA MET A 35 -29.71 6.22 -4.01
C MET A 35 -28.35 6.52 -4.63
N ALA A 36 -27.83 7.74 -4.48
CA ALA A 36 -26.51 8.11 -4.99
C ALA A 36 -25.39 7.30 -4.32
N PHE A 37 -25.46 7.12 -2.99
CA PHE A 37 -24.53 6.27 -2.25
C PHE A 37 -24.59 4.81 -2.71
N PHE A 38 -25.79 4.28 -2.93
CA PHE A 38 -25.97 2.92 -3.44
C PHE A 38 -25.40 2.77 -4.85
N LEU A 39 -25.67 3.69 -5.77
CA LEU A 39 -25.11 3.66 -7.13
C LEU A 39 -23.58 3.76 -7.11
N LEU A 40 -23.01 4.56 -6.21
CA LEU A 40 -21.56 4.64 -6.02
C LEU A 40 -20.97 3.31 -5.53
N MET A 41 -21.56 2.73 -4.47
CA MET A 41 -21.13 1.44 -3.95
C MET A 41 -21.31 0.31 -4.97
N TRP A 42 -22.38 0.37 -5.76
CA TRP A 42 -22.66 -0.59 -6.83
C TRP A 42 -21.64 -0.49 -7.97
N LEU A 43 -21.28 0.73 -8.41
CA LEU A 43 -20.18 0.94 -9.36
C LEU A 43 -18.85 0.41 -8.80
N ILE A 44 -18.57 0.65 -7.52
CA ILE A 44 -17.37 0.12 -6.86
C ILE A 44 -17.44 -1.42 -6.80
N SER A 45 -18.60 -2.03 -6.60
CA SER A 45 -18.70 -3.50 -6.57
C SER A 45 -18.46 -4.17 -7.92
N MET A 46 -18.83 -3.53 -9.04
CA MET A 46 -18.61 -4.07 -10.39
C MET A 46 -17.26 -3.68 -11.02
N THR A 47 -16.53 -2.72 -10.46
CA THR A 47 -15.21 -2.31 -10.96
C THR A 47 -14.11 -3.24 -10.49
N THR A 48 -13.14 -3.50 -11.37
CA THR A 48 -11.97 -4.31 -11.02
C THR A 48 -11.07 -3.54 -10.06
N GLN A 49 -10.21 -4.26 -9.32
CA GLN A 49 -9.29 -3.61 -8.39
C GLN A 49 -8.30 -2.67 -9.11
N GLU A 50 -7.98 -2.92 -10.39
CA GLU A 50 -7.13 -2.01 -11.17
C GLU A 50 -7.81 -0.66 -11.45
N GLN A 51 -9.11 -0.67 -11.76
CA GLN A 51 -9.87 0.56 -12.03
C GLN A 51 -10.05 1.41 -10.77
N LYS A 52 -10.23 0.77 -9.60
CA LYS A 52 -10.29 1.47 -8.30
C LYS A 52 -8.95 2.12 -7.94
N ALA A 53 -7.85 1.42 -8.18
CA ALA A 53 -6.51 1.95 -7.93
C ALA A 53 -6.19 3.15 -8.85
N GLY A 54 -6.55 3.07 -10.14
CA GLY A 54 -6.37 4.19 -11.07
C GLY A 54 -7.20 5.43 -10.73
N LEU A 55 -8.43 5.23 -10.21
CA LEU A 55 -9.28 6.33 -9.77
C LEU A 55 -8.78 6.97 -8.46
N ALA A 56 -8.25 6.16 -7.54
CA ALA A 56 -7.65 6.65 -6.30
C ALA A 56 -6.44 7.55 -6.57
N GLU A 57 -5.59 7.21 -7.54
CA GLU A 57 -4.44 8.03 -7.94
C GLU A 57 -4.87 9.39 -8.51
N TYR A 58 -6.00 9.45 -9.22
CA TYR A 58 -6.54 10.69 -9.78
C TYR A 58 -7.11 11.63 -8.70
N PHE A 59 -7.73 11.10 -7.66
CA PHE A 59 -8.32 11.88 -6.56
C PHE A 59 -7.37 12.10 -5.38
N ALA A 60 -6.30 11.33 -5.29
CA ALA A 60 -5.21 11.53 -4.35
C ALA A 60 -3.89 11.73 -5.13
N PRO A 61 -3.76 12.78 -5.97
CA PRO A 61 -2.47 13.13 -6.52
C PRO A 61 -1.55 13.37 -5.34
N ALA A 62 -0.49 12.55 -5.23
CA ALA A 62 0.51 12.51 -4.18
C ALA A 62 0.40 13.73 -3.27
N ALA A 63 -0.26 13.53 -2.11
CA ALA A 63 -0.36 14.54 -1.07
C ALA A 63 1.03 15.18 -0.95
N LEU A 64 1.07 16.48 -1.27
CA LEU A 64 2.25 17.34 -1.32
C LEU A 64 3.38 16.78 -0.47
N SER A 65 4.46 16.36 -1.14
CA SER A 65 5.69 15.91 -0.49
C SER A 65 6.01 16.84 0.69
N PRO A 66 6.06 16.36 1.95
CA PRO A 66 6.89 17.03 2.92
C PRO A 66 8.32 16.81 2.40
N ALA A 67 8.82 17.79 1.66
CA ALA A 67 10.24 17.86 1.34
C ALA A 67 11.00 17.87 2.67
N THR A 68 11.43 16.70 3.10
CA THR A 68 12.45 16.54 4.13
C THR A 68 13.79 16.87 3.49
N SER A 69 13.98 18.16 3.20
CA SER A 69 15.29 18.75 2.98
C SER A 69 15.61 19.63 4.19
N GLY A 70 15.59 19.00 5.36
CA GLY A 70 16.18 19.50 6.59
C GLY A 70 17.51 18.80 6.83
N ALA A 71 18.51 19.08 5.99
CA ALA A 71 19.88 18.77 6.33
C ALA A 71 20.47 20.02 6.98
N GLY A 72 20.71 19.93 8.29
CA GLY A 72 21.43 20.93 9.05
C GLY A 72 22.84 21.12 8.51
N GLY A 73 23.19 22.37 8.25
CA GLY A 73 24.53 22.81 7.91
C GLY A 73 24.54 24.33 7.80
N MET A 74 25.12 25.00 8.79
CA MET A 74 25.52 26.40 8.61
C MET A 74 26.55 26.44 7.48
N LEU A 75 26.34 27.36 6.52
CA LEU A 75 27.15 27.68 5.32
C LEU A 75 26.73 27.03 3.98
N TYR A 76 26.48 27.95 3.05
CA TYR A 76 26.61 27.88 1.58
C TYR A 76 25.42 27.38 0.72
N GLY A 77 24.94 28.29 -0.15
CA GLY A 77 24.60 27.95 -1.54
C GLY A 77 23.14 28.02 -1.93
N THR A 78 22.77 29.09 -2.64
CA THR A 78 21.47 29.34 -3.27
C THR A 78 21.21 28.47 -4.51
N SER A 79 19.97 28.02 -4.67
CA SER A 79 19.25 28.23 -5.95
C SER A 79 17.74 28.21 -5.73
N LEU A 80 17.11 29.37 -6.00
CA LEU A 80 15.70 29.45 -6.34
C LEU A 80 15.49 28.73 -7.67
N ASP A 81 14.58 27.78 -7.75
CA ASP A 81 13.85 27.50 -8.98
C ASP A 81 12.39 27.94 -8.83
N THR A 82 12.17 29.17 -9.26
CA THR A 82 10.88 29.68 -9.69
C THR A 82 10.39 28.83 -10.85
N SER A 83 9.40 27.96 -10.60
CA SER A 83 8.47 27.55 -11.65
C SER A 83 7.10 27.24 -11.04
N GLY A 84 6.34 28.31 -10.84
CA GLY A 84 4.92 28.22 -10.55
C GLY A 84 4.16 27.78 -11.79
N ASN A 85 3.62 26.58 -11.77
CA ASN A 85 2.69 26.12 -12.80
C ASN A 85 1.31 26.75 -12.59
N LYS A 86 0.96 27.71 -13.45
CA LYS A 86 -0.44 28.10 -13.74
C LYS A 86 -0.87 27.38 -15.01
N PRO A 87 -2.05 26.74 -15.06
CA PRO A 87 -2.57 26.18 -16.29
C PRO A 87 -3.30 27.27 -17.08
N SER A 88 -2.98 27.40 -18.36
CA SER A 88 -3.80 28.15 -19.30
C SER A 88 -3.67 27.50 -20.68
N THR A 89 -4.78 26.94 -21.14
CA THR A 89 -5.14 26.89 -22.57
C THR A 89 -5.16 28.32 -23.13
N PRO A 90 -5.25 28.62 -24.45
CA PRO A 90 -5.72 27.77 -25.56
C PRO A 90 -5.03 27.98 -26.95
N ARG A 91 -5.32 27.05 -27.88
CA ARG A 91 -5.85 27.24 -29.24
C ARG A 91 -5.27 28.31 -30.22
N GLU A 92 -5.05 27.79 -31.44
CA GLU A 92 -5.08 28.40 -32.78
C GLU A 92 -3.92 29.28 -33.29
N LYS A 93 -3.26 28.69 -34.29
CA LYS A 93 -2.41 29.31 -35.32
C LYS A 93 -3.12 30.45 -36.05
N ALA A 94 -2.39 31.54 -36.27
CA ALA A 94 -2.35 32.23 -37.56
C ALA A 94 -0.94 32.83 -37.74
N THR A 95 -0.23 32.37 -38.76
CA THR A 95 1.06 32.90 -39.22
C THR A 95 0.89 33.24 -40.70
N GLY A 96 1.48 34.34 -41.16
CA GLY A 96 1.52 34.62 -42.59
C GLY A 96 2.12 35.98 -42.93
N SER A 97 3.45 36.06 -42.95
CA SER A 97 4.18 36.93 -43.88
C SER A 97 4.71 36.03 -45.02
N ALA A 98 4.41 36.44 -46.25
CA ALA A 98 4.90 35.93 -47.54
C ALA A 98 6.45 35.87 -47.58
N GLU A 99 7.16 35.08 -48.41
CA GLU A 99 6.83 34.31 -49.62
C GLU A 99 8.00 33.33 -49.94
N GLN A 100 7.63 32.18 -50.53
CA GLN A 100 8.32 31.29 -51.51
C GLN A 100 9.85 31.06 -51.51
N ASP A 101 10.27 29.78 -51.44
CA ASP A 101 10.71 29.03 -52.65
C ASP A 101 10.83 27.49 -52.42
N GLU A 102 10.67 26.73 -53.50
CA GLU A 102 10.52 25.26 -53.58
C GLU A 102 11.81 24.43 -53.37
N ARG A 103 11.70 23.19 -52.84
CA ARG A 103 11.96 21.88 -53.52
C ARG A 103 12.39 20.73 -52.58
N ALA A 104 11.81 19.56 -52.88
CA ALA A 104 12.36 18.20 -52.80
C ALA A 104 12.42 17.44 -51.44
N ARG A 105 11.66 16.33 -51.41
CA ARG A 105 11.75 15.09 -50.58
C ARG A 105 13.14 14.42 -50.71
N PRO A 106 13.61 13.47 -49.85
CA PRO A 106 12.89 12.68 -48.84
C PRO A 106 13.58 12.57 -47.45
N THR A 107 12.82 12.13 -46.45
CA THR A 107 13.26 11.96 -45.05
C THR A 107 13.82 10.56 -44.78
N SER A 108 14.99 10.52 -44.14
CA SER A 108 15.57 9.35 -43.47
C SER A 108 16.12 9.79 -42.11
N ALA A 109 15.89 8.94 -41.11
CA ALA A 109 16.62 8.79 -39.84
C ALA A 109 16.53 9.89 -38.74
N GLY A 110 16.01 9.47 -37.58
CA GLY A 110 16.76 9.58 -36.32
C GLY A 110 16.12 10.37 -35.17
N GLY A 111 15.94 9.68 -34.03
CA GLY A 111 15.89 10.27 -32.67
C GLY A 111 14.51 10.25 -32.01
N ALA A 112 14.06 9.15 -31.41
CA ALA A 112 14.39 8.71 -30.05
C ALA A 112 13.85 9.64 -28.93
N SER A 113 12.57 9.47 -28.56
CA SER A 113 12.05 9.83 -27.24
C SER A 113 10.60 9.33 -27.06
N ASP A 114 10.39 8.01 -26.93
CA ASP A 114 9.07 7.44 -26.59
C ASP A 114 9.22 6.06 -25.91
N LEU A 115 9.92 5.99 -24.76
CA LEU A 115 10.08 4.73 -24.01
C LEU A 115 9.79 4.80 -22.50
N ASP A 116 9.28 5.92 -21.96
CA ASP A 116 9.14 6.06 -20.50
C ASP A 116 7.70 6.02 -19.95
N ALA A 117 6.70 5.66 -20.76
CA ALA A 117 5.29 5.68 -20.35
C ALA A 117 4.63 4.29 -20.16
N SER A 118 5.38 3.18 -20.14
CA SER A 118 4.79 1.81 -20.09
C SER A 118 5.33 0.89 -18.99
N ARG A 119 5.73 1.44 -17.83
CA ARG A 119 6.43 0.67 -16.77
C ARG A 119 5.73 0.33 -15.45
N PRO A 120 4.40 0.44 -15.25
CA PRO A 120 3.76 -0.14 -14.06
C PRO A 120 3.06 -1.50 -14.26
N ALA A 121 2.77 -1.95 -15.49
CA ALA A 121 1.97 -3.18 -15.67
C ALA A 121 2.79 -4.49 -15.53
N ALA A 122 4.04 -4.51 -15.99
CA ALA A 122 4.82 -5.74 -16.11
C ALA A 122 5.34 -6.32 -14.77
N SER A 123 5.53 -5.49 -13.74
CA SER A 123 5.98 -5.93 -12.41
C SER A 123 4.82 -6.23 -11.45
N VAL A 124 3.63 -5.69 -11.69
CA VAL A 124 2.45 -5.93 -10.86
C VAL A 124 1.86 -7.33 -11.12
N GLN A 125 1.85 -7.78 -12.38
CA GLN A 125 1.38 -9.11 -12.78
C GLN A 125 2.11 -10.29 -12.07
N PRO A 126 3.47 -10.36 -12.03
CA PRO A 126 4.18 -11.47 -11.39
C PRO A 126 3.99 -11.50 -9.87
N ASN A 127 3.77 -10.35 -9.24
CA ASN A 127 3.53 -10.29 -7.80
C ASN A 127 2.17 -10.91 -7.43
N TYR A 128 1.13 -10.67 -8.24
CA TYR A 128 -0.18 -11.27 -8.03
C TYR A 128 -0.18 -12.80 -8.16
N SER A 129 0.53 -13.35 -9.16
CA SER A 129 0.61 -14.81 -9.35
C SER A 129 1.42 -15.49 -8.24
N ALA A 130 2.49 -14.85 -7.76
CA ALA A 130 3.25 -15.29 -6.60
C ALA A 130 2.38 -15.33 -5.34
N MET A 131 1.63 -14.24 -5.05
CA MET A 131 0.71 -14.17 -3.92
C MET A 131 -0.38 -15.25 -3.98
N ALA A 132 -0.99 -15.47 -5.15
CA ALA A 132 -2.01 -16.49 -5.34
C ALA A 132 -1.45 -17.89 -5.08
N SER A 133 -0.25 -18.19 -5.60
CA SER A 133 0.44 -19.47 -5.39
C SER A 133 0.75 -19.72 -3.91
N LEU A 134 1.22 -18.70 -3.20
CA LEU A 134 1.50 -18.77 -1.76
C LEU A 134 0.22 -19.01 -0.94
N ARG A 135 -0.86 -18.28 -1.24
CA ARG A 135 -2.17 -18.48 -0.58
C ARG A 135 -2.72 -19.88 -0.82
N GLN A 136 -2.63 -20.38 -2.05
CA GLN A 136 -3.07 -21.74 -2.39
C GLN A 136 -2.24 -22.81 -1.67
N ALA A 137 -0.92 -22.60 -1.51
CA ALA A 137 -0.07 -23.51 -0.75
C ALA A 137 -0.49 -23.58 0.73
N LEU A 138 -0.80 -22.43 1.34
CA LEU A 138 -1.29 -22.35 2.73
C LEU A 138 -2.67 -22.98 2.91
N GLN A 139 -3.58 -22.82 1.95
CA GLN A 139 -4.94 -23.39 2.01
C GLN A 139 -4.98 -24.91 1.92
N LYS A 140 -3.98 -25.55 1.29
CA LYS A 140 -3.92 -27.01 1.13
C LYS A 140 -3.60 -27.77 2.41
N MET A 141 -3.28 -27.07 3.51
CA MET A 141 -2.84 -27.67 4.75
C MET A 141 -3.77 -27.26 5.90
N PRO A 142 -4.77 -28.09 6.25
CA PRO A 142 -5.76 -27.76 7.29
C PRO A 142 -5.12 -27.57 8.67
N ASP A 143 -4.05 -28.31 8.98
CA ASP A 143 -3.28 -28.19 10.23
C ASP A 143 -2.64 -26.80 10.42
N ILE A 144 -2.49 -26.04 9.33
CA ILE A 144 -1.86 -24.71 9.28
C ILE A 144 -2.91 -23.59 9.19
N ALA A 145 -4.19 -23.93 9.02
CA ALA A 145 -5.28 -22.96 8.87
C ALA A 145 -5.38 -22.00 10.07
N GLU A 146 -5.08 -22.46 11.29
CA GLU A 146 -5.05 -21.58 12.46
C GLU A 146 -3.89 -20.56 12.43
N LEU A 147 -2.74 -20.97 11.90
CA LEU A 147 -1.57 -20.10 11.73
C LEU A 147 -1.68 -19.18 10.52
N SER A 148 -2.58 -19.46 9.57
CA SER A 148 -2.82 -18.58 8.43
C SER A 148 -3.20 -17.16 8.85
N ARG A 149 -3.84 -16.99 10.02
CA ARG A 149 -4.15 -15.68 10.61
C ARG A 149 -2.92 -14.88 11.03
N ASN A 150 -1.81 -15.55 11.32
CA ASN A 150 -0.54 -14.95 11.67
C ASN A 150 0.36 -14.71 10.44
N ILE A 151 -0.11 -15.07 9.24
CA ILE A 151 0.64 -14.89 8.00
C ILE A 151 -0.01 -13.76 7.20
N VAL A 152 0.72 -12.66 7.06
CA VAL A 152 0.27 -11.48 6.31
C VAL A 152 1.02 -11.45 4.99
N ILE A 153 0.28 -11.44 3.88
CA ILE A 153 0.85 -11.38 2.51
C ILE A 153 0.45 -10.07 1.87
N GLU A 154 1.41 -9.19 1.65
CA GLU A 154 1.20 -7.83 1.16
C GLU A 154 2.13 -7.49 -0.01
N PRO A 155 1.61 -6.83 -1.07
CA PRO A 155 2.46 -6.30 -2.13
C PRO A 155 3.22 -5.07 -1.64
N THR A 156 4.46 -4.93 -2.06
CA THR A 156 5.34 -3.80 -1.74
C THR A 156 6.08 -3.32 -3.00
N LYS A 157 6.78 -2.19 -2.89
CA LYS A 157 7.62 -1.66 -3.99
C LYS A 157 8.74 -2.62 -4.38
N GLU A 158 9.28 -3.34 -3.40
CA GLU A 158 10.39 -4.27 -3.56
C GLU A 158 9.94 -5.65 -4.07
N GLY A 159 8.66 -6.00 -3.87
CA GLY A 159 8.04 -7.24 -4.34
C GLY A 159 6.90 -7.70 -3.45
N VAL A 160 6.90 -8.94 -2.98
CA VAL A 160 5.82 -9.47 -2.12
C VAL A 160 6.36 -9.82 -0.74
N ASN A 161 5.81 -9.20 0.30
CA ASN A 161 6.14 -9.52 1.68
C ASN A 161 5.26 -10.64 2.20
N VAL A 162 5.88 -11.69 2.73
CA VAL A 162 5.23 -12.75 3.51
C VAL A 162 5.71 -12.62 4.96
N SER A 163 4.89 -12.01 5.80
CA SER A 163 5.21 -11.74 7.20
C SER A 163 4.58 -12.77 8.12
N LEU A 164 5.42 -13.44 8.92
CA LEU A 164 4.99 -14.29 10.04
C LEU A 164 4.96 -13.40 11.29
N VAL A 165 3.77 -13.05 11.74
CA VAL A 165 3.51 -12.07 12.79
C VAL A 165 3.11 -12.77 14.08
N ASP A 166 3.77 -12.41 15.19
CA ASP A 166 3.41 -12.90 16.51
C ASP A 166 2.08 -12.31 16.98
N ASP A 167 1.38 -13.08 17.81
CA ASP A 167 0.19 -12.65 18.51
C ASP A 167 0.23 -13.16 19.96
N ASP A 168 -0.54 -12.52 20.85
CA ASP A 168 -0.57 -12.90 22.26
C ASP A 168 -1.20 -14.29 22.41
N GLY A 169 -0.45 -15.19 23.06
CA GLY A 169 -0.79 -16.62 23.14
C GLY A 169 -0.46 -17.45 21.90
N ARG A 170 0.03 -16.83 20.81
CA ARG A 170 0.46 -17.50 19.58
C ARG A 170 1.79 -16.92 19.05
N SER A 171 2.84 -16.93 19.86
CA SER A 171 4.19 -16.52 19.41
C SER A 171 4.87 -17.55 18.49
N MET A 172 5.46 -17.10 17.39
CA MET A 172 6.14 -17.93 16.38
C MET A 172 7.50 -18.44 16.85
N PHE A 173 8.12 -17.73 17.79
CA PHE A 173 9.43 -18.05 18.35
C PHE A 173 9.33 -18.22 19.84
N ARG A 174 10.19 -19.06 20.41
CA ARG A 174 10.27 -19.15 21.87
C ARG A 174 10.74 -17.81 22.43
N GLU A 175 10.27 -17.47 23.62
CA GLU A 175 10.62 -16.22 24.27
C GLU A 175 12.14 -16.11 24.47
N GLY A 176 12.73 -14.98 24.07
CA GLY A 176 14.19 -14.76 24.12
C GLY A 176 15.04 -15.68 23.22
N SER A 177 14.43 -16.52 22.39
CA SER A 177 15.15 -17.47 21.53
C SER A 177 15.02 -17.13 20.05
N VAL A 178 16.01 -17.59 19.29
CA VAL A 178 16.04 -17.60 17.82
C VAL A 178 15.28 -18.79 17.24
N ASP A 179 14.99 -19.80 18.05
CA ASP A 179 14.33 -21.03 17.62
C ASP A 179 12.82 -20.82 17.45
N PRO A 180 12.26 -21.09 16.25
CA PRO A 180 10.83 -21.09 16.05
C PRO A 180 10.16 -22.28 16.73
N HIS A 181 8.88 -22.13 17.07
CA HIS A 181 8.06 -23.26 17.50
C HIS A 181 7.88 -24.27 16.35
N GLU A 182 7.60 -25.52 16.70
CA GLU A 182 7.40 -26.62 15.73
C GLU A 182 6.30 -26.30 14.71
N ARG A 183 5.20 -25.67 15.17
CA ARG A 183 4.13 -25.19 14.29
C ARG A 183 4.62 -24.21 13.22
N THR A 184 5.49 -23.27 13.59
CA THR A 184 6.06 -22.26 12.70
C THR A 184 7.04 -22.90 11.72
N ARG A 185 7.84 -23.86 12.19
CA ARG A 185 8.72 -24.66 11.33
C ARG A 185 7.92 -25.36 10.22
N ARG A 186 6.82 -26.02 10.55
CA ARG A 186 5.94 -26.68 9.56
C ARG A 186 5.35 -25.70 8.54
N VAL A 187 5.02 -24.48 8.93
CA VAL A 187 4.59 -23.43 7.99
C VAL A 187 5.68 -23.07 7.00
N LEU A 188 6.91 -22.88 7.49
CA LEU A 188 8.04 -22.53 6.63
C LEU A 188 8.36 -23.67 5.65
N GLU A 189 8.37 -24.92 6.15
CA GLU A 189 8.53 -26.12 5.32
C GLU A 189 7.41 -26.25 4.27
N ALA A 190 6.17 -25.91 4.63
CA ALA A 190 5.03 -25.89 3.72
C ALA A 190 5.12 -24.81 2.63
N LEU A 191 5.72 -23.67 2.94
CA LEU A 191 5.92 -22.55 2.01
C LEU A 191 7.08 -22.82 1.04
N ALA A 192 8.11 -23.55 1.46
CA ALA A 192 9.32 -23.81 0.67
C ALA A 192 9.06 -24.35 -0.75
N PRO A 193 8.18 -25.35 -0.99
CA PRO A 193 7.85 -25.83 -2.32
C PRO A 193 7.22 -24.78 -3.25
N ALA A 194 6.48 -23.82 -2.69
CA ALA A 194 5.92 -22.71 -3.47
C ALA A 194 7.01 -21.67 -3.77
N LEU A 195 7.84 -21.32 -2.78
CA LEU A 195 8.92 -20.35 -2.93
C LEU A 195 9.97 -20.80 -3.95
N ARG A 196 10.35 -22.09 -3.98
CA ARG A 196 11.36 -22.61 -4.93
C ARG A 196 10.91 -22.60 -6.40
N ARG A 197 9.58 -22.56 -6.66
CA ARG A 197 9.03 -22.53 -8.03
C ARG A 197 9.01 -21.13 -8.61
N LEU A 198 9.18 -20.11 -7.77
CA LEU A 198 9.18 -18.73 -8.17
C LEU A 198 10.60 -18.31 -8.56
N PRO A 199 10.78 -17.49 -9.61
CA PRO A 199 12.10 -17.03 -10.05
C PRO A 199 12.68 -15.93 -9.13
N ASN A 200 11.92 -15.49 -8.13
CA ASN A 200 12.26 -14.39 -7.26
C ASN A 200 13.35 -14.77 -6.25
N ARG A 201 14.25 -13.83 -5.98
CA ARG A 201 15.17 -13.91 -4.84
C ARG A 201 14.45 -13.53 -3.56
N LEU A 202 14.92 -14.05 -2.43
CA LEU A 202 14.31 -13.92 -1.11
C LEU A 202 15.19 -13.05 -0.22
N SER A 203 14.61 -12.02 0.39
CA SER A 203 15.22 -11.30 1.50
C SER A 203 14.48 -11.67 2.78
N ILE A 204 15.19 -12.01 3.85
CA ILE A 204 14.59 -12.37 5.14
C ILE A 204 14.97 -11.33 6.17
N THR A 205 13.97 -10.68 6.76
CA THR A 205 14.18 -9.64 7.77
C THR A 205 13.45 -9.96 9.06
N GLY A 206 14.17 -9.96 10.17
CA GLY A 206 13.62 -10.14 11.52
C GLY A 206 13.39 -8.81 12.23
N TYR A 207 12.26 -8.71 12.93
CA TYR A 207 11.87 -7.56 13.74
C TYR A 207 11.41 -8.02 15.13
N THR A 208 11.57 -7.18 16.13
CA THR A 208 11.02 -7.38 17.47
C THR A 208 10.24 -6.15 17.94
N SER A 209 9.38 -6.35 18.93
CA SER A 209 8.75 -5.26 19.65
C SER A 209 9.76 -4.54 20.54
N ALA A 210 9.51 -3.26 20.81
CA ALA A 210 10.28 -2.53 21.81
C ALA A 210 10.12 -3.17 23.20
N THR A 211 11.14 -3.04 24.03
CA THR A 211 11.10 -3.48 25.43
C THR A 211 10.43 -2.41 26.28
N ARG A 212 9.46 -2.79 27.11
CA ARG A 212 8.76 -1.83 27.98
C ARG A 212 9.77 -1.25 29.00
N PRO A 213 9.73 0.06 29.29
CA PRO A 213 10.56 0.63 30.34
C PRO A 213 10.41 -0.13 31.66
N GLY A 214 11.53 -0.50 32.29
CA GLY A 214 11.53 -1.26 33.55
C GLY A 214 11.30 -2.78 33.41
N SER A 215 11.10 -3.31 32.20
CA SER A 215 11.06 -4.76 31.97
C SER A 215 12.45 -5.33 31.69
N ALA A 216 12.68 -6.56 32.17
CA ALA A 216 13.92 -7.28 31.88
C ALA A 216 13.98 -7.62 30.39
N ARG A 217 15.12 -7.34 29.75
CA ARG A 217 15.29 -7.62 28.32
C ARG A 217 15.63 -9.10 28.14
N ALA A 218 14.88 -9.78 27.28
CA ALA A 218 15.07 -11.21 26.98
C ALA A 218 16.35 -11.52 26.16
N GLY A 219 17.18 -10.52 25.87
CA GLY A 219 18.41 -10.65 25.07
C GLY A 219 18.75 -9.36 24.32
N GLU A 220 19.87 -9.39 23.59
CA GLU A 220 20.26 -8.30 22.70
C GLU A 220 19.40 -8.37 21.41
N PRO A 221 18.61 -7.32 21.08
CA PRO A 221 17.64 -7.35 19.98
C PRO A 221 18.23 -7.59 18.60
N TRP A 222 19.42 -7.05 18.32
CA TRP A 222 20.02 -7.18 17.00
C TRP A 222 20.40 -8.63 16.74
N ASN A 223 21.05 -9.28 17.70
CA ASN A 223 21.39 -10.70 17.69
C ASN A 223 20.12 -11.58 17.64
N LEU A 224 19.10 -11.24 18.42
CA LEU A 224 17.84 -11.99 18.42
C LEU A 224 17.15 -11.94 17.04
N THR A 225 17.00 -10.74 16.47
CA THR A 225 16.30 -10.56 15.19
C THR A 225 17.10 -11.10 14.01
N ALA A 226 18.42 -10.90 13.98
CA ALA A 226 19.29 -11.49 12.96
C ALA A 226 19.31 -13.03 13.06
N GLY A 227 19.39 -13.57 14.29
CA GLY A 227 19.36 -15.01 14.53
C GLY A 227 18.03 -15.66 14.14
N ARG A 228 16.89 -14.99 14.40
CA ARG A 228 15.56 -15.47 13.94
C ARG A 228 15.44 -15.46 12.42
N ALA A 229 15.93 -14.40 11.76
CA ALA A 229 15.96 -14.34 10.30
C ALA A 229 16.83 -15.47 9.72
N LEU A 230 17.98 -15.75 10.34
CA LEU A 230 18.85 -16.85 9.94
C LEU A 230 18.18 -18.22 10.18
N ALA A 231 17.52 -18.44 11.32
CA ALA A 231 16.79 -19.67 11.59
C ALA A 231 15.69 -19.94 10.55
N VAL A 232 14.96 -18.90 10.12
CA VAL A 232 13.99 -19.01 9.03
C VAL A 232 14.67 -19.39 7.71
N ARG A 233 15.81 -18.78 7.38
CA ARG A 233 16.61 -19.12 6.20
C ARG A 233 17.04 -20.58 6.21
N GLU A 234 17.55 -21.08 7.33
CA GLU A 234 17.99 -22.48 7.48
C GLU A 234 16.83 -23.47 7.29
N ILE A 235 15.66 -23.18 7.87
CA ILE A 235 14.47 -24.04 7.70
C ILE A 235 14.02 -24.07 6.24
N LEU A 236 13.97 -22.92 5.57
CA LEU A 236 13.60 -22.84 4.16
C LEU A 236 14.62 -23.57 3.25
N SER A 237 15.91 -23.42 3.54
CA SER A 237 16.98 -24.12 2.81
C SER A 237 16.90 -25.64 3.03
N GLY A 238 16.74 -26.08 4.27
CA GLY A 238 16.56 -27.50 4.63
C GLY A 238 15.29 -28.12 4.02
N ALA A 239 14.26 -27.31 3.78
CA ALA A 239 13.04 -27.72 3.07
C ALA A 239 13.16 -27.68 1.54
N GLY A 240 14.34 -27.38 0.99
CA GLY A 240 14.66 -27.49 -0.43
C GLY A 240 14.57 -26.18 -1.23
N VAL A 241 14.59 -25.01 -0.59
CA VAL A 241 14.83 -23.73 -1.28
C VAL A 241 16.32 -23.60 -1.58
N PRO A 242 16.73 -23.41 -2.85
CA PRO A 242 18.15 -23.32 -3.20
C PRO A 242 18.85 -22.12 -2.54
N ASN A 243 20.15 -22.26 -2.27
CA ASN A 243 20.91 -21.23 -1.54
C ASN A 243 21.06 -19.94 -2.34
N GLU A 244 21.10 -20.04 -3.68
CA GLU A 244 21.16 -18.91 -4.61
C GLU A 244 19.89 -18.05 -4.62
N ASN A 245 18.75 -18.60 -4.16
CA ASN A 245 17.52 -17.85 -4.04
C ASN A 245 17.59 -16.83 -2.90
N PHE A 246 18.46 -16.99 -1.90
CA PHE A 246 18.57 -16.01 -0.81
C PHE A 246 19.45 -14.83 -1.23
N ALA A 247 18.92 -13.61 -1.11
CA ALA A 247 19.61 -12.36 -1.38
C ALA A 247 20.26 -11.76 -0.12
N SER A 248 19.53 -11.79 0.99
CA SER A 248 19.97 -11.17 2.25
C SER A 248 19.23 -11.74 3.45
N VAL A 249 19.90 -11.72 4.60
CA VAL A 249 19.34 -12.02 5.92
C VAL A 249 19.66 -10.84 6.83
N VAL A 250 18.64 -10.20 7.40
CA VAL A 250 18.78 -8.91 8.10
C VAL A 250 18.03 -8.96 9.45
N GLY A 251 18.64 -8.45 10.51
CA GLY A 251 17.95 -8.15 11.77
C GLY A 251 17.74 -6.64 11.89
N ARG A 252 16.54 -6.20 12.27
CA ARG A 252 16.20 -4.78 12.45
C ARG A 252 15.75 -4.42 13.87
N ALA A 253 15.98 -5.30 14.84
CA ALA A 253 15.64 -5.03 16.24
C ALA A 253 14.20 -4.45 16.37
N ASP A 254 14.04 -3.41 17.20
CA ASP A 254 12.81 -2.65 17.45
C ASP A 254 12.74 -1.32 16.67
N THR A 255 13.56 -1.13 15.63
CA THR A 255 13.68 0.16 14.92
C THR A 255 12.55 0.45 13.94
N GLU A 256 11.84 -0.58 13.47
CA GLU A 256 10.78 -0.47 12.45
C GLU A 256 9.49 -1.19 12.90
N PRO A 257 8.78 -0.65 13.92
CA PRO A 257 7.50 -1.19 14.36
C PRO A 257 6.42 -1.01 13.28
N VAL A 258 5.55 -2.01 13.11
CA VAL A 258 4.35 -1.90 12.25
C VAL A 258 3.36 -0.89 12.85
N PHE A 259 3.31 -0.83 14.18
CA PHE A 259 2.45 0.08 14.93
C PHE A 259 3.33 1.04 15.75
N PRO A 260 3.75 2.19 15.18
CA PRO A 260 4.62 3.16 15.85
C PRO A 260 4.00 3.74 17.12
N ASP A 261 2.67 3.91 17.15
CA ASP A 261 1.94 4.45 18.29
C ASP A 261 1.99 3.52 19.52
N ASN A 262 2.21 2.23 19.30
CA ASN A 262 2.36 1.24 20.38
C ASN A 262 3.44 0.21 20.03
N PRO A 263 4.72 0.54 20.23
CA PRO A 263 5.84 -0.28 19.76
C PRO A 263 6.00 -1.59 20.56
N TYR A 264 5.30 -1.75 21.68
CA TYR A 264 5.45 -2.86 22.63
C TYR A 264 4.60 -4.10 22.31
N ILE A 265 3.67 -4.00 21.36
CA ILE A 265 2.69 -5.07 21.08
C ILE A 265 3.31 -6.25 20.34
N ALA A 266 2.70 -7.43 20.51
CA ALA A 266 3.14 -8.67 19.88
C ALA A 266 3.29 -8.60 18.36
N PRO A 267 2.37 -7.95 17.60
CA PRO A 267 2.50 -7.85 16.14
C PRO A 267 3.77 -7.16 15.62
N ASN A 268 4.49 -6.38 16.44
CA ASN A 268 5.77 -5.81 16.04
C ASN A 268 6.90 -6.87 16.01
N ARG A 269 6.74 -7.99 16.74
CA ARG A 269 7.58 -9.18 16.60
C ARG A 269 7.14 -9.97 15.38
N ARG A 270 7.94 -9.91 14.32
CA ARG A 270 7.63 -10.58 13.06
C ARG A 270 8.90 -10.96 12.34
N VAL A 271 8.81 -11.96 11.48
CA VAL A 271 9.83 -12.23 10.47
C VAL A 271 9.19 -12.13 9.11
N THR A 272 9.75 -11.30 8.23
CA THR A 272 9.25 -11.06 6.89
C THR A 272 10.17 -11.72 5.88
N VAL A 273 9.59 -12.55 5.01
CA VAL A 273 10.24 -13.10 3.82
C VAL A 273 9.73 -12.30 2.62
N THR A 274 10.60 -11.47 2.05
CA THR A 274 10.29 -10.66 0.87
C THR A 274 10.73 -11.39 -0.38
N LEU A 275 9.78 -11.68 -1.27
CA LEU A 275 10.05 -12.12 -2.63
C LEU A 275 10.36 -10.86 -3.44
N LEU A 276 11.64 -10.65 -3.72
CA LEU A 276 12.10 -9.49 -4.48
C LEU A 276 11.59 -9.56 -5.92
N ASN A 277 11.15 -8.43 -6.45
CA ASN A 277 10.87 -8.28 -7.86
C ASN A 277 12.08 -8.77 -8.67
N ALA A 278 11.83 -9.57 -9.70
CA ALA A 278 12.89 -10.00 -10.60
C ALA A 278 13.48 -8.75 -11.28
N SER A 279 14.61 -8.24 -10.78
CA SER A 279 15.40 -7.25 -11.51
C SER A 279 16.12 -7.96 -12.66
N PRO A 280 16.15 -7.36 -13.88
CA PRO A 280 16.96 -7.91 -14.96
C PRO A 280 18.41 -7.97 -14.48
N ALA A 281 19.01 -9.17 -14.49
CA ALA A 281 20.43 -9.31 -14.26
C ALA A 281 21.13 -8.43 -15.30
N THR A 282 21.77 -7.33 -14.87
CA THR A 282 22.70 -6.61 -15.73
C THR A 282 23.82 -7.61 -16.03
N PRO A 283 24.10 -7.94 -17.31
CA PRO A 283 25.22 -8.81 -17.59
C PRO A 283 26.48 -8.15 -17.01
N PRO A 284 27.36 -8.90 -16.32
CA PRO A 284 28.63 -8.36 -15.91
C PRO A 284 29.31 -7.88 -17.19
N ASN A 285 29.53 -6.56 -17.28
CA ASN A 285 30.26 -5.97 -18.38
C ASN A 285 31.69 -6.46 -18.25
N ILE A 286 32.01 -7.54 -18.97
CA ILE A 286 33.37 -8.06 -19.11
C ILE A 286 34.08 -7.06 -20.02
N LEU A 287 34.57 -5.96 -19.43
CA LEU A 287 35.49 -5.09 -20.15
C LEU A 287 36.81 -5.85 -20.31
N ARG A 288 37.18 -5.94 -21.59
CA ARG A 288 38.39 -6.55 -22.16
C ARG A 288 39.67 -6.19 -21.42
#